data_AF-A0A7R7XC20-F1
#
_entry.id   AF-A0A7R7XC20-F1
#
_cell.length_a   1.000
_cell.length_b   1.000
_cell.length_c   1.000
_cell.angle_alpha   90.00
_cell.angle_beta   90.00
_cell.angle_gamma   90.00
#
_symmetry.space_group_name_H-M   'P 1'
#
loop_
_entity.id
_entity.type
_entity.pdbx_description
1 polymer ?
#
loop_
_entity_poly.entity_id
_entity_poly.type
_entity_poly.pdbx_seq_one_letter_code
_entity_poly.pdbx_strand_id
1 'polypeptide(L)'
;MEEYNRQASEYIFKENNAAGRVEADTIDLHGQFVEEAEDILEERIKYARSHGQNHLHVIVGKGNHSANHVQKIKPRVEQVCRELGLQYATEENEGRIYVNLTGAAANMPPRPSHGHGQGHGQGHGQGHQQQHHQQQNQDPVEQVVRAVLPRVLRKLEKACCLVM
;
A
#
# COMPACT_ATOMS: atom_id res chain seq x y z
N MET A 1 16.98 -1.70 -25.02
CA MET A 1 16.50 -1.14 -23.74
C MET A 1 15.31 -1.94 -23.22
N GLU A 2 14.31 -2.24 -24.05
CA GLU A 2 13.16 -3.06 -23.67
C GLU A 2 13.53 -4.45 -23.11
N GLU A 3 14.49 -5.14 -23.72
CA GLU A 3 14.93 -6.46 -23.24
C GLU A 3 15.58 -6.42 -21.85
N TYR A 4 16.38 -5.39 -21.56
CA TYR A 4 16.95 -5.18 -20.22
C TYR A 4 15.88 -4.80 -19.19
N ASN A 5 14.87 -4.03 -19.60
CA ASN A 5 13.76 -3.69 -18.71
C ASN A 5 12.93 -4.95 -18.37
N ARG A 6 12.70 -5.84 -19.35
CA ARG A 6 12.04 -7.13 -19.10
C ARG A 6 12.86 -8.01 -18.16
N GLN A 7 14.16 -8.14 -18.39
CA GLN A 7 15.04 -8.90 -17.49
C GLN A 7 15.05 -8.36 -16.07
N ALA A 8 15.06 -7.03 -15.91
CA ALA A 8 14.99 -6.38 -14.61
C ALA A 8 13.62 -6.62 -13.93
N SER A 9 12.52 -6.48 -14.68
CA SER A 9 11.15 -6.78 -14.24
C SER A 9 11.06 -8.21 -13.71
N GLU A 10 11.47 -9.19 -14.51
CA GLU A 10 11.47 -10.61 -14.13
C GLU A 10 12.33 -10.90 -12.88
N TYR A 11 13.50 -10.27 -12.78
CA TYR A 11 14.37 -10.44 -11.62
C TYR A 11 13.71 -9.90 -10.35
N ILE A 12 13.15 -8.68 -10.42
CA ILE A 12 12.43 -8.05 -9.30
C ILE A 12 11.25 -8.91 -8.87
N PHE A 13 10.45 -9.39 -9.83
CA PHE A 13 9.32 -10.28 -9.56
C PHE A 13 9.74 -11.54 -8.79
N LYS A 14 10.79 -12.22 -9.27
CA LYS A 14 11.29 -13.45 -8.65
C LYS A 14 11.80 -13.20 -7.23
N GLU A 15 12.57 -12.14 -7.02
CA GLU A 15 13.12 -11.78 -5.71
C GLU A 15 12.04 -11.37 -4.70
N ASN A 16 10.97 -10.72 -5.16
CA ASN A 16 9.86 -10.31 -4.28
C ASN A 16 8.93 -11.47 -3.94
N ASN A 17 8.74 -12.41 -4.86
CA ASN A 17 7.89 -13.58 -4.65
C ASN A 17 8.68 -14.82 -4.19
N ALA A 18 9.97 -14.66 -3.87
CA ALA A 18 10.79 -15.74 -3.32
C ALA A 18 10.24 -16.22 -1.97
N ALA A 19 10.51 -17.49 -1.65
CA ALA A 19 10.03 -18.11 -0.42
C ALA A 19 10.44 -17.30 0.82
N GLY A 20 9.46 -16.93 1.65
CA GLY A 20 9.66 -16.15 2.87
C GLY A 20 9.69 -14.62 2.68
N ARG A 21 9.54 -14.11 1.46
CA ARG A 21 9.43 -12.66 1.19
C ARG A 21 7.99 -12.17 1.26
N VAL A 22 7.06 -13.00 0.79
CA VAL A 22 5.62 -12.78 0.84
C VAL A 22 4.93 -14.02 1.41
N GLU A 23 3.76 -13.80 2.01
CA GLU A 23 2.92 -14.88 2.49
C GLU A 23 2.42 -15.76 1.34
N ALA A 24 2.06 -17.00 1.64
CA ALA A 24 1.63 -17.98 0.62
C ALA A 24 0.32 -17.59 -0.09
N ASP A 25 -0.47 -16.70 0.48
CA ASP A 25 -1.70 -16.11 -0.05
C ASP A 25 -1.47 -14.72 -0.69
N THR A 26 -0.22 -14.32 -0.86
CA THR A 26 0.16 -13.01 -1.38
C THR A 26 0.94 -13.16 -2.70
N ILE A 27 0.72 -12.23 -3.63
CA ILE A 27 1.53 -12.08 -4.84
C ILE A 27 1.93 -10.63 -5.02
N ASP A 28 3.21 -10.42 -5.31
CA ASP A 28 3.76 -9.10 -5.56
C ASP A 28 3.95 -8.85 -7.06
N LEU A 29 3.16 -7.92 -7.60
CA LEU A 29 3.19 -7.51 -9.00
C LEU A 29 3.83 -6.12 -9.16
N HIS A 30 4.41 -5.54 -8.11
CA HIS A 30 4.99 -4.21 -8.22
C HIS A 30 6.16 -4.21 -9.22
N GLY A 31 6.19 -3.19 -10.08
CA GLY A 31 7.25 -3.05 -11.08
C GLY A 31 7.07 -3.88 -12.34
N GLN A 32 6.04 -4.74 -12.41
CA GLN A 32 5.72 -5.49 -13.63
C GLN A 32 5.14 -4.60 -14.73
N PHE A 33 5.28 -5.04 -15.98
CA PHE A 33 4.49 -4.49 -17.09
C PHE A 33 3.02 -4.88 -16.93
N VAL A 34 2.12 -4.07 -17.51
CA VAL A 34 0.67 -4.22 -17.31
C VAL A 34 0.18 -5.56 -17.84
N GLU A 35 0.67 -5.93 -19.02
CA GLU A 35 0.35 -7.17 -19.73
C GLU A 35 0.86 -8.38 -18.94
N GLU A 36 2.10 -8.34 -18.46
CA GLU A 36 2.69 -9.43 -17.66
C GLU A 36 1.94 -9.60 -16.32
N ALA A 37 1.58 -8.49 -15.67
CA ALA A 37 0.89 -8.51 -14.40
C ALA A 37 -0.50 -9.17 -14.50
N GLU A 38 -1.19 -9.00 -15.63
CA GLU A 38 -2.47 -9.63 -15.91
C GLU A 38 -2.32 -11.16 -16.04
N ASP A 39 -1.41 -11.62 -16.91
CA ASP A 39 -1.20 -13.04 -17.15
C ASP A 39 -0.82 -13.77 -15.85
N ILE A 40 0.13 -13.19 -15.11
CA ILE A 40 0.59 -13.73 -13.82
C ILE A 40 -0.56 -13.77 -12.79
N LEU A 41 -1.37 -12.71 -12.72
CA LEU A 41 -2.48 -12.64 -11.77
C LEU A 41 -3.52 -13.72 -12.07
N GLU A 42 -3.89 -13.89 -13.34
CA GLU A 42 -4.86 -14.91 -13.74
C GLU A 42 -4.39 -16.32 -13.38
N GLU A 43 -3.14 -16.65 -13.70
CA GLU A 43 -2.55 -17.95 -13.36
C GLU A 43 -2.54 -18.15 -11.84
N ARG A 44 -2.15 -17.12 -11.08
CA ARG A 44 -2.12 -17.18 -9.62
C ARG A 44 -3.50 -17.39 -9.01
N ILE A 45 -4.54 -16.74 -9.54
CA ILE A 45 -5.93 -16.92 -9.13
C ILE A 45 -6.41 -18.35 -9.42
N LYS A 46 -6.12 -18.86 -10.63
CA LYS A 46 -6.47 -20.24 -11.03
C LYS A 46 -5.80 -21.25 -10.09
N TYR A 47 -4.52 -21.06 -9.80
CA TYR A 47 -3.76 -21.86 -8.84
C TYR A 47 -4.34 -21.78 -7.42
N ALA A 48 -4.62 -20.56 -6.94
CA ALA A 48 -5.18 -20.33 -5.62
C ALA A 48 -6.49 -21.11 -5.41
N ARG A 49 -7.40 -20.99 -6.38
CA ARG A 49 -8.70 -21.68 -6.36
C ARG A 49 -8.55 -23.20 -6.41
N SER A 50 -7.65 -23.73 -7.24
CA SER A 50 -7.43 -25.18 -7.32
C SER A 50 -6.80 -25.78 -6.06
N HIS A 51 -6.09 -24.96 -5.28
CA HIS A 51 -5.49 -25.34 -3.99
C HIS A 51 -6.38 -25.01 -2.78
N GLY A 52 -7.63 -24.59 -3.00
CA GLY A 52 -8.59 -24.30 -1.93
C GLY A 52 -8.29 -23.03 -1.14
N GLN A 53 -7.52 -22.09 -1.69
CA GLN A 53 -7.35 -20.76 -1.11
C GLN A 53 -8.65 -19.96 -1.29
N ASN A 54 -9.08 -19.30 -0.23
CA ASN A 54 -10.33 -18.51 -0.23
C ASN A 54 -10.11 -17.04 -0.60
N HIS A 55 -8.86 -16.57 -0.52
CA HIS A 55 -8.49 -15.19 -0.80
C HIS A 55 -7.08 -15.09 -1.37
N LEU A 56 -6.76 -13.95 -1.96
CA LEU A 56 -5.45 -13.60 -2.49
C LEU A 56 -5.18 -12.11 -2.20
N HIS A 57 -4.01 -11.81 -1.65
CA HIS A 57 -3.50 -10.45 -1.53
C HIS A 57 -2.60 -10.12 -2.73
N VAL A 58 -2.92 -9.04 -3.44
CA VAL A 58 -2.18 -8.60 -4.62
C VAL A 58 -1.49 -7.27 -4.33
N ILE A 59 -0.17 -7.22 -4.36
CA ILE A 59 0.60 -5.99 -4.19
C ILE A 59 0.78 -5.35 -5.57
N VAL A 60 0.13 -4.20 -5.80
CA VAL A 60 0.20 -3.43 -7.06
C VAL A 60 1.22 -2.28 -6.98
N GLY A 61 1.75 -2.02 -5.77
CA GLY A 61 2.70 -0.95 -5.50
C GLY A 61 2.04 0.41 -5.34
N LYS A 62 2.69 1.35 -4.63
CA LYS A 62 2.11 2.66 -4.28
C LYS A 62 2.10 3.70 -5.40
N GLY A 63 2.69 3.40 -6.56
CA GLY A 63 2.80 4.34 -7.68
C GLY A 63 3.93 5.36 -7.58
N ASN A 64 4.58 5.53 -6.42
CA ASN A 64 5.63 6.54 -6.18
C ASN A 64 6.82 6.49 -7.14
N HIS A 65 7.13 5.32 -7.71
CA HIS A 65 8.27 5.11 -8.62
C HIS A 65 7.86 4.86 -10.07
N SER A 66 6.57 4.95 -10.38
CA SER A 66 6.10 4.77 -11.75
C SER A 66 6.43 6.00 -12.61
N ALA A 67 6.69 5.79 -13.90
CA ALA A 67 6.86 6.90 -14.84
C ALA A 67 5.59 7.77 -14.80
N ASN A 68 5.76 9.06 -14.47
CA ASN A 68 4.68 10.03 -14.26
C ASN A 68 3.76 9.77 -13.05
N HIS A 69 4.17 8.99 -12.05
CA HIS A 69 3.35 8.67 -10.87
C HIS A 69 2.02 7.95 -11.21
N VAL A 70 1.92 7.32 -12.40
CA VAL A 70 0.72 6.58 -12.82
C VAL A 70 0.80 5.13 -12.39
N GLN A 71 -0.07 4.75 -11.45
CA GLN A 71 -0.26 3.37 -11.02
C GLN A 71 -1.07 2.58 -12.09
N LYS A 72 -0.38 2.10 -13.13
CA LYS A 72 -1.05 1.39 -14.25
C LYS A 72 -1.54 -0.02 -13.89
N ILE A 73 -0.96 -0.65 -12.87
CA ILE A 73 -1.28 -2.03 -12.50
C ILE A 73 -2.61 -2.13 -11.74
N LYS A 74 -2.90 -1.20 -10.80
CA LYS A 74 -4.17 -1.17 -10.05
C LYS A 74 -5.41 -1.26 -10.95
N PRO A 75 -5.63 -0.37 -11.94
CA PRO A 75 -6.83 -0.45 -12.76
C PRO A 75 -6.91 -1.76 -13.55
N ARG A 76 -5.77 -2.36 -13.92
CA ARG A 76 -5.76 -3.66 -14.61
C ARG A 76 -6.17 -4.81 -13.70
N VAL A 77 -5.64 -4.85 -12.48
CA VAL A 77 -6.02 -5.87 -11.48
C VAL A 77 -7.51 -5.77 -11.13
N GLU A 78 -8.03 -4.55 -10.98
CA GLU A 78 -9.46 -4.32 -10.74
C GLU A 78 -10.32 -4.83 -11.91
N GLN A 79 -9.86 -4.64 -13.15
CA GLN A 79 -10.54 -5.15 -14.35
C GLN A 79 -10.57 -6.69 -14.38
N VAL A 80 -9.45 -7.35 -14.14
CA VAL A 80 -9.37 -8.83 -14.09
C VAL A 80 -10.31 -9.39 -13.02
N CYS A 81 -10.37 -8.76 -11.84
CA CYS A 81 -11.29 -9.18 -10.79
C CYS A 81 -12.76 -9.07 -11.24
N ARG A 82 -13.14 -7.99 -11.94
CA ARG A 82 -14.49 -7.81 -12.48
C ARG A 82 -14.83 -8.85 -13.56
N GLU A 83 -13.89 -9.12 -14.47
CA GLU A 83 -14.05 -10.10 -15.55
C GLU A 83 -14.24 -11.52 -15.01
N LEU A 84 -13.54 -11.85 -13.93
CA LEU A 84 -13.67 -13.14 -13.24
C LEU A 84 -14.84 -13.21 -12.25
N GLY A 85 -15.61 -12.11 -12.09
CA GLY A 85 -16.73 -12.03 -11.16
C GLY A 85 -16.31 -12.09 -9.68
N LEU A 86 -15.06 -11.74 -9.38
CA LEU A 86 -14.50 -11.75 -8.04
C LEU A 86 -14.73 -10.42 -7.34
N GLN A 87 -15.06 -10.50 -6.06
CA GLN A 87 -15.14 -9.31 -5.21
C GLN A 87 -13.74 -8.94 -4.73
N TYR A 88 -13.42 -7.65 -4.73
CA TYR A 88 -12.13 -7.14 -4.28
C TYR A 88 -12.29 -5.91 -3.39
N ALA A 89 -11.29 -5.66 -2.56
CA ALA A 89 -11.19 -4.50 -1.69
C ALA A 89 -9.78 -3.92 -1.74
N THR A 90 -9.67 -2.61 -1.92
CA THR A 90 -8.38 -1.94 -2.10
C THR A 90 -7.88 -1.35 -0.79
N GLU A 91 -6.64 -1.64 -0.45
CA GLU A 91 -5.90 -1.04 0.68
C GLU A 91 -4.93 0.02 0.13
N GLU A 92 -5.46 1.23 -0.08
CA GLU A 92 -4.74 2.29 -0.82
C GLU A 92 -3.41 2.70 -0.19
N ASN A 93 -3.31 2.72 1.14
CA ASN A 93 -2.11 3.16 1.86
C ASN A 93 -0.90 2.20 1.69
N GLU A 94 -1.17 0.94 1.35
CA GLU A 94 -0.14 -0.09 1.17
C GLU A 94 0.08 -0.47 -0.30
N GLY A 95 -0.77 -0.01 -1.22
CA GLY A 95 -0.73 -0.45 -2.61
C GLY A 95 -1.06 -1.95 -2.73
N ARG A 96 -2.04 -2.42 -1.95
CA ARG A 96 -2.48 -3.82 -1.92
C ARG A 96 -3.97 -3.93 -2.24
N ILE A 97 -4.35 -5.04 -2.85
CA ILE A 97 -5.74 -5.37 -3.18
C ILE A 97 -6.02 -6.76 -2.60
N TYR A 98 -7.06 -6.86 -1.77
CA TYR A 98 -7.60 -8.13 -1.31
C TYR A 98 -8.61 -8.64 -2.33
N VAL A 99 -8.43 -9.87 -2.79
CA VAL A 99 -9.34 -10.52 -3.74
C VAL A 99 -9.98 -11.72 -3.06
N ASN A 100 -11.31 -11.75 -3.02
CA ASN A 100 -12.06 -12.90 -2.53
C ASN A 100 -12.26 -13.91 -3.66
N LEU A 101 -11.69 -15.10 -3.51
CA LEU A 101 -11.71 -16.17 -4.51
C LEU A 101 -12.96 -17.05 -4.44
N THR A 102 -13.73 -16.94 -3.36
CA THR A 102 -14.97 -17.71 -3.14
C THR A 102 -16.17 -17.17 -3.90
N GLY A 103 -16.07 -15.97 -4.48
CA GLY A 103 -17.19 -15.27 -5.13
C GLY A 103 -18.17 -14.63 -4.14
N ALA A 104 -17.98 -14.80 -2.83
CA ALA A 104 -18.72 -14.08 -1.79
C ALA A 104 -18.22 -12.63 -1.66
N ALA A 105 -18.95 -11.80 -0.91
CA ALA A 105 -18.54 -10.42 -0.62
C ALA A 105 -17.09 -10.38 -0.11
N ALA A 106 -16.29 -9.42 -0.61
CA ALA A 106 -14.93 -9.17 -0.13
C ALA A 106 -14.97 -8.48 1.24
N ASN A 107 -15.42 -9.22 2.25
CA ASN A 107 -15.35 -8.79 3.63
C ASN A 107 -13.92 -9.07 4.10
N MET A 108 -13.09 -8.03 4.07
CA MET A 108 -11.69 -8.11 4.47
C MET A 108 -11.65 -8.50 5.96
N PRO A 109 -10.99 -9.61 6.34
CA PRO A 109 -10.82 -9.92 7.75
C PRO A 109 -9.97 -8.82 8.40
N PRO A 110 -10.29 -8.38 9.64
CA PRO A 110 -9.42 -7.46 10.35
C PRO A 110 -8.05 -8.10 10.50
N ARG A 111 -6.99 -7.37 10.10
CA ARG A 111 -5.60 -7.84 10.21
C ARG A 111 -5.34 -8.29 11.67
N PRO A 112 -4.68 -9.44 11.91
CA PRO A 112 -4.21 -9.77 13.24
C PRO A 112 -3.21 -8.68 13.65
N SER A 113 -3.65 -7.82 14.56
CA SER A 113 -2.80 -6.85 15.23
C SER A 113 -1.66 -7.63 15.90
N HIS A 114 -0.46 -7.56 15.32
CA HIS A 114 0.76 -7.97 16.01
C HIS A 114 0.98 -6.98 17.14
N GLY A 115 0.30 -7.26 18.27
CA GLY A 115 0.43 -6.50 19.49
C GLY A 115 1.86 -6.56 19.99
N HIS A 116 2.53 -5.41 19.98
CA HIS A 116 3.58 -5.17 20.96
C HIS A 116 2.95 -5.31 22.35
N GLY A 117 3.44 -6.29 23.10
CA GLY A 117 2.92 -6.63 24.40
C GLY A 117 3.07 -5.49 25.40
N GLN A 118 2.01 -5.25 26.17
CA GLN A 118 2.14 -4.85 27.56
C GLN A 118 0.89 -5.31 28.33
N GLY A 119 1.12 -6.02 29.44
CA GLY A 119 0.10 -6.72 30.20
C GLY A 119 -0.73 -5.85 31.15
N HIS A 120 -1.46 -6.57 32.03
CA HIS A 120 -2.47 -6.13 33.00
C HIS A 120 -3.88 -5.98 32.40
N GLY A 121 -4.97 -6.46 32.98
CA GLY A 121 -5.25 -6.98 34.31
C GLY A 121 -6.75 -6.78 34.54
N GLN A 122 -7.40 -7.78 35.11
CA GLN A 122 -8.83 -7.85 35.43
C GLN A 122 -9.25 -6.80 36.49
N GLY A 123 -10.42 -6.15 36.36
CA GLY A 123 -11.02 -5.38 37.47
C GLY A 123 -12.06 -4.31 37.11
N HIS A 124 -13.22 -4.39 37.75
CA HIS A 124 -14.35 -3.45 37.74
C HIS A 124 -14.03 -2.02 38.23
N GLY A 125 -14.83 -1.03 37.81
CA GLY A 125 -15.34 0.02 38.72
C GLY A 125 -14.98 1.49 38.43
N GLN A 126 -16.01 2.24 38.01
CA GLN A 126 -16.39 3.60 38.46
C GLN A 126 -15.44 4.81 38.24
N GLY A 127 -15.90 5.73 37.37
CA GLY A 127 -15.90 7.20 37.56
C GLY A 127 -14.58 7.98 37.51
N HIS A 128 -14.35 8.75 36.43
CA HIS A 128 -14.27 10.23 36.45
C HIS A 128 -13.81 10.84 35.10
N GLN A 129 -14.47 11.96 34.79
CA GLN A 129 -14.04 13.19 34.10
C GLN A 129 -13.16 13.18 32.83
N GLN A 130 -13.78 13.77 31.80
CA GLN A 130 -13.22 14.59 30.72
C GLN A 130 -11.81 15.15 30.93
N GLN A 131 -10.92 14.85 29.98
CA GLN A 131 -10.09 15.88 29.37
C GLN A 131 -9.75 15.48 27.93
N HIS A 132 -10.18 16.31 26.98
CA HIS A 132 -9.74 16.26 25.59
C HIS A 132 -8.22 16.42 25.53
N HIS A 133 -7.54 15.46 24.90
CA HIS A 133 -6.25 15.72 24.27
C HIS A 133 -6.30 15.24 22.83
N GLN A 134 -6.31 16.23 21.94
CA GLN A 134 -6.24 16.11 20.50
C GLN A 134 -4.81 15.73 20.13
N GLN A 135 -4.55 14.45 19.91
CA GLN A 135 -3.24 13.96 19.47
C GLN A 135 -3.14 14.15 17.96
N GLN A 136 -2.59 15.29 17.55
CA GLN A 136 -2.24 15.57 16.16
C GLN A 136 -0.89 14.91 15.88
N ASN A 137 -0.94 13.77 15.19
CA ASN A 137 0.19 13.13 14.56
C ASN A 137 0.73 14.08 13.49
N GLN A 138 1.79 14.84 13.81
CA GLN A 138 2.47 15.74 12.85
C GLN A 138 3.85 15.16 12.56
N ASP A 139 4.02 14.74 11.30
CA ASP A 139 5.28 14.28 10.73
C ASP A 139 6.42 15.28 10.98
N PRO A 140 7.62 14.81 11.35
CA PRO A 140 8.75 15.67 11.72
C PRO A 140 9.20 16.63 10.60
N VAL A 141 8.78 16.38 9.36
CA VAL A 141 9.09 17.21 8.18
C VAL A 141 8.28 18.51 8.19
N GLU A 142 7.03 18.51 8.66
CA GLU A 142 6.17 19.71 8.61
C GLU A 142 6.60 20.78 9.63
N GLN A 143 7.13 20.36 10.79
CA GLN A 143 7.71 21.28 11.78
C GLN A 143 8.96 22.01 11.25
N VAL A 144 9.81 21.30 10.51
CA VAL A 144 11.02 21.91 9.92
C VAL A 144 10.62 22.93 8.85
N VAL A 145 9.64 22.61 8.01
CA VAL A 145 9.14 23.54 6.98
C VAL A 145 8.55 24.79 7.64
N ARG A 146 7.67 24.64 8.65
CA ARG A 146 7.09 25.80 9.37
C ARG A 146 8.12 26.67 10.10
N ALA A 147 9.19 26.07 10.62
CA ALA A 147 10.24 26.83 11.31
C ALA A 147 11.18 27.58 10.35
N VAL A 148 11.39 27.03 9.15
CA VAL A 148 12.36 27.58 8.18
C VAL A 148 11.71 28.59 7.23
N LEU A 149 10.46 28.37 6.80
CA LEU A 149 9.76 29.23 5.83
C LEU A 149 9.71 30.73 6.23
N PRO A 150 9.36 31.12 7.47
CA PRO A 150 9.26 32.54 7.84
C PRO A 150 10.63 33.23 7.96
N ARG A 151 11.73 32.47 8.11
CA ARG A 151 13.09 33.01 8.15
C ARG A 151 13.63 33.26 6.74
N VAL A 152 13.27 32.41 5.78
CA VAL A 152 13.63 32.57 4.37
C VAL A 152 12.85 33.73 3.74
N LEU A 153 11.54 33.80 3.96
CA LEU A 153 10.69 34.89 3.43
C LEU A 153 11.14 36.27 3.93
N ARG A 154 11.45 36.43 5.22
CA ARG A 154 11.96 37.71 5.76
C ARG A 154 13.35 38.09 5.25
N LYS A 155 14.18 37.11 4.86
CA LYS A 155 15.49 37.40 4.24
C LYS A 155 15.33 37.84 2.78
N LEU A 156 14.36 37.29 2.06
CA LEU A 156 14.05 37.70 0.69
C LEU A 156 13.38 39.09 0.64
N GLU A 157 12.50 39.39 1.59
CA GLU A 157 11.84 40.70 1.68
C GLU A 157 12.83 41.83 1.99
N LYS A 158 13.85 41.59 2.84
CA LYS A 158 14.93 42.55 3.12
C LYS A 158 15.93 42.72 1.98
N ALA A 159 15.98 41.80 1.01
CA ALA A 159 16.87 41.89 -0.15
C ALA A 159 16.23 42.70 -1.31
N CYS A 160 14.93 42.98 -1.27
CA CYS A 160 14.22 43.71 -2.33
C CYS A 160 14.17 45.24 -2.14
N CYS A 161 14.77 45.81 -1.08
CA CYS A 161 14.77 47.26 -0.82
C CYS A 161 16.09 47.97 -1.13
N LEU A 162 16.90 47.44 -2.07
CA LEU A 162 18.12 48.11 -2.59
C LEU A 162 18.00 48.49 -4.08
N VAL A 163 16.77 48.68 -4.58
CA VAL A 163 16.52 49.39 -5.84
C VAL A 163 15.35 50.36 -5.61
N MET A 164 15.65 51.50 -5.00
CA MET A 164 14.99 52.78 -5.26
C MET A 164 16.08 53.84 -5.35
#